data_AF-B6BK52-F1
#
_entry.id   AF-B6BK52-F1
#
_cell.length_a   1.000
_cell.length_b   1.000
_cell.length_c   1.000
_cell.angle_alpha   90.00
_cell.angle_beta   90.00
_cell.angle_gamma   90.00
#
_symmetry.space_group_name_H-M   'P 1'
#
loop_
_entity.id
_entity.type
_entity.pdbx_description
1 polymer ?
#
loop_
_entity_poly.entity_id
_entity_poly.type
_entity_poly.pdbx_seq_one_letter_code
_entity_poly.pdbx_strand_id
1 'polypeptide(L)'
;MLDINKIYEARERIKDVIVNTPFSYAPYLSEMTSCEVYLKKENLQITGAFKIRGAYNKIASLTDAQRACGVVAASAGNHAQGVALSASKFKIRAVIVMPESTPLTKIDGVKYYGAEVILAGANYDEAYAYALTYGEENSLTFVHPFEDEEVMAGQGTLALDILDSCQDLDAVVIPVGGGGLIAGMATAIKSINPSIEVIGVSAKGAPAFKNSYELKKAVDSLSVRTIADGIAVRDTSEITLKYALESVDNIISVDDEEIASAILFLLEKQKLVVEGAGAASVAAILHNKLGHLRGKKVALVLSGGNMDVTLLSVIIEKGLLKSGRKMKVTVTLIDKPGSLMRFTELLKELNANIVHIAYDRTSISLDYGDANVTVHMETKGEAHQQEIKDVLKNEGYLRDN
;
A
#
# COMPACT_ATOMS: atom_id res chain seq x y z
N MET A 1 -27.30 -0.92 5.62
CA MET A 1 -25.95 -1.53 5.57
C MET A 1 -26.08 -2.82 4.77
N LEU A 2 -24.98 -3.50 4.41
CA LEU A 2 -25.07 -4.87 3.88
C LEU A 2 -25.70 -5.78 4.96
N ASP A 3 -26.37 -6.87 4.58
CA ASP A 3 -26.87 -7.84 5.58
C ASP A 3 -25.68 -8.57 6.22
N ILE A 4 -25.56 -8.49 7.56
CA ILE A 4 -24.52 -9.20 8.31
C ILE A 4 -24.59 -10.72 8.13
N ASN A 5 -25.76 -11.30 7.85
CA ASN A 5 -25.89 -12.74 7.60
C ASN A 5 -25.05 -13.17 6.41
N LYS A 6 -24.95 -12.34 5.35
CA LYS A 6 -24.06 -12.62 4.21
C LYS A 6 -22.60 -12.70 4.64
N ILE A 7 -22.19 -11.93 5.64
CA ILE A 7 -20.81 -11.95 6.17
C ILE A 7 -20.56 -13.23 6.97
N TYR A 8 -21.53 -13.68 7.78
CA TYR A 8 -21.43 -14.97 8.47
C TYR A 8 -21.39 -16.14 7.49
N GLU A 9 -22.22 -16.14 6.46
CA GLU A 9 -22.17 -17.14 5.39
C GLU A 9 -20.82 -17.11 4.66
N ALA A 10 -20.31 -15.92 4.34
CA ALA A 10 -19.02 -15.76 3.70
C ALA A 10 -17.88 -16.32 4.56
N ARG A 11 -17.93 -16.12 5.89
CA ARG A 11 -16.95 -16.69 6.83
C ARG A 11 -16.90 -18.21 6.73
N GLU A 12 -18.07 -18.86 6.65
CA GLU A 12 -18.14 -20.31 6.48
C GLU A 12 -17.61 -20.79 5.12
N ARG A 13 -17.87 -20.04 4.04
CA ARG A 13 -17.38 -20.39 2.70
C ARG A 13 -15.85 -20.29 2.60
N ILE A 14 -15.23 -19.29 3.23
CA ILE A 14 -13.79 -19.02 3.03
C ILE A 14 -12.86 -19.75 4.00
N LYS A 15 -13.37 -20.34 5.09
CA LYS A 15 -12.58 -20.82 6.24
C LYS A 15 -11.45 -21.79 5.91
N ASP A 16 -11.64 -22.64 4.89
CA ASP A 16 -10.67 -23.66 4.49
C ASP A 16 -9.63 -23.15 3.47
N VAL A 17 -9.75 -21.89 3.04
CA VAL A 17 -8.89 -21.29 2.02
C VAL A 17 -8.12 -20.10 2.55
N ILE A 18 -8.64 -19.36 3.53
CA ILE A 18 -7.90 -18.25 4.13
C ILE A 18 -7.02 -18.73 5.28
N VAL A 19 -5.90 -18.04 5.51
CA VAL A 19 -5.17 -18.19 6.76
C VAL A 19 -5.74 -17.24 7.81
N ASN A 20 -5.78 -17.69 9.07
CA ASN A 20 -6.05 -16.81 10.19
C ASN A 20 -4.82 -15.91 10.42
N THR A 21 -4.85 -14.72 9.84
CA THR A 21 -3.73 -13.77 9.91
C THR A 21 -3.57 -13.19 11.32
N PRO A 22 -2.34 -12.94 11.79
CA PRO A 22 -2.13 -12.43 13.14
C PRO A 22 -2.84 -11.09 13.39
N PHE A 23 -3.45 -10.98 14.57
CA PHE A 23 -3.88 -9.73 15.19
C PHE A 23 -3.02 -9.50 16.43
N SER A 24 -2.10 -8.54 16.39
CA SER A 24 -1.08 -8.40 17.42
C SER A 24 -0.85 -6.97 17.85
N TYR A 25 -0.61 -6.78 19.15
CA TYR A 25 -0.18 -5.50 19.73
C TYR A 25 1.13 -5.01 19.10
N ALA A 26 1.21 -3.71 18.82
CA ALA A 26 2.38 -3.04 18.25
C ALA A 26 2.99 -2.07 19.27
N PRO A 27 3.94 -2.53 20.12
CA PRO A 27 4.41 -1.76 21.28
C PRO A 27 5.04 -0.41 20.89
N TYR A 28 5.98 -0.41 19.94
CA TYR A 28 6.63 0.82 19.49
C TYR A 28 5.64 1.84 18.91
N LEU A 29 4.67 1.38 18.12
CA LEU A 29 3.67 2.27 17.54
C LEU A 29 2.74 2.83 18.62
N SER A 30 2.39 1.99 19.59
CA SER A 30 1.54 2.36 20.72
C SER A 30 2.18 3.45 21.58
N GLU A 31 3.45 3.26 21.95
CA GLU A 31 4.23 4.25 22.70
C GLU A 31 4.34 5.58 21.94
N MET A 32 4.72 5.55 20.66
CA MET A 32 4.88 6.74 19.83
C MET A 32 3.59 7.54 19.65
N THR A 33 2.45 6.86 19.57
CA THR A 33 1.14 7.49 19.28
C THR A 33 0.32 7.76 20.53
N SER A 34 0.77 7.25 21.69
CA SER A 34 0.00 7.26 22.94
C SER A 34 -1.39 6.61 22.78
N CYS A 35 -1.48 5.58 21.94
CA CYS A 35 -2.67 4.74 21.74
C CYS A 35 -2.32 3.28 22.05
N GLU A 36 -3.28 2.42 22.34
CA GLU A 36 -3.07 0.98 22.41
C GLU A 36 -3.32 0.36 21.02
N VAL A 37 -2.26 0.19 20.24
CA VAL A 37 -2.36 -0.10 18.80
C VAL A 37 -2.18 -1.58 18.51
N TYR A 38 -3.12 -2.15 17.75
CA TYR A 38 -3.08 -3.50 17.23
C TYR A 38 -3.05 -3.52 15.70
N LEU A 39 -2.33 -4.48 15.13
CA LEU A 39 -2.20 -4.64 13.68
C LEU A 39 -2.88 -5.94 13.24
N LYS A 40 -3.85 -5.84 12.32
CA LYS A 40 -4.40 -7.00 11.60
C LYS A 40 -3.62 -7.21 10.30
N LYS A 41 -2.82 -8.28 10.26
CA LYS A 41 -1.75 -8.49 9.26
C LYS A 41 -2.23 -9.24 8.00
N GLU A 42 -3.17 -8.66 7.24
CA GLU A 42 -3.64 -9.26 5.97
C GLU A 42 -2.58 -9.29 4.86
N ASN A 43 -1.47 -8.55 5.02
CA ASN A 43 -0.28 -8.71 4.19
C ASN A 43 0.33 -10.12 4.26
N LEU A 44 0.00 -10.92 5.28
CA LEU A 44 0.43 -12.30 5.44
C LEU A 44 -0.62 -13.33 4.97
N GLN A 45 -1.69 -12.88 4.32
CA GLN A 45 -2.67 -13.76 3.69
C GLN A 45 -2.05 -14.53 2.51
N ILE A 46 -2.64 -15.64 2.07
CA ILE A 46 -2.05 -16.56 1.06
C ILE A 46 -1.61 -15.86 -0.23
N THR A 47 -2.40 -14.90 -0.71
CA THR A 47 -2.07 -14.11 -1.91
C THR A 47 -1.36 -12.79 -1.58
N GLY A 48 -0.84 -12.63 -0.36
CA GLY A 48 -0.22 -11.41 0.16
C GLY A 48 -1.18 -10.26 0.46
N ALA A 49 -2.50 -10.46 0.39
CA ALA A 49 -3.49 -9.41 0.64
C ALA A 49 -4.90 -9.97 0.96
N PHE A 50 -5.75 -9.12 1.52
CA PHE A 50 -7.13 -9.46 1.91
C PHE A 50 -8.04 -9.92 0.76
N LYS A 51 -7.72 -9.58 -0.50
CA LYS A 51 -8.61 -9.74 -1.67
C LYS A 51 -9.10 -11.16 -1.90
N ILE A 52 -8.34 -12.17 -1.47
CA ILE A 52 -8.74 -13.58 -1.55
C ILE A 52 -10.08 -13.85 -0.83
N ARG A 53 -10.39 -13.12 0.25
CA ARG A 53 -11.61 -13.32 1.03
C ARG A 53 -12.86 -13.08 0.18
N GLY A 54 -12.99 -11.89 -0.40
CA GLY A 54 -14.12 -11.58 -1.29
C GLY A 54 -14.07 -12.26 -2.65
N ALA A 55 -12.89 -12.44 -3.25
CA ALA A 55 -12.77 -13.16 -4.51
C ALA A 55 -13.24 -14.62 -4.37
N TYR A 56 -12.81 -15.31 -3.30
CA TYR A 56 -13.23 -16.67 -3.04
C TYR A 56 -14.72 -16.74 -2.70
N ASN A 57 -15.23 -15.86 -1.83
CA ASN A 57 -16.65 -15.85 -1.49
C ASN A 57 -17.53 -15.68 -2.73
N LYS A 58 -17.19 -14.73 -3.62
CA LYS A 58 -17.93 -14.51 -4.86
C LYS A 58 -17.92 -15.73 -5.78
N ILE A 59 -16.78 -16.41 -5.94
CA ILE A 59 -16.71 -17.60 -6.80
C ILE A 59 -17.43 -18.79 -6.15
N ALA A 60 -17.33 -18.93 -4.83
CA ALA A 60 -18.02 -19.96 -4.07
C ALA A 60 -19.56 -19.80 -4.14
N SER A 61 -20.06 -18.57 -4.23
CA SER A 61 -21.49 -18.26 -4.31
C SER A 61 -22.07 -18.40 -5.72
N LEU A 62 -21.25 -18.66 -6.75
CA LEU A 62 -21.74 -18.86 -8.12
C LEU A 62 -22.58 -20.15 -8.22
N THR A 63 -23.54 -20.13 -9.13
CA THR A 63 -24.26 -21.36 -9.52
C THR A 63 -23.34 -22.31 -10.28
N ASP A 64 -23.70 -23.60 -10.36
CA ASP A 64 -22.92 -24.58 -11.13
C ASP A 64 -22.84 -24.23 -12.61
N ALA A 65 -23.91 -23.64 -13.17
CA ALA A 65 -23.91 -23.15 -14.55
C ALA A 65 -22.89 -22.02 -14.76
N GLN A 66 -22.86 -21.03 -13.86
CA GLN A 66 -21.89 -19.94 -13.92
C GLN A 66 -20.45 -20.44 -13.74
N ARG A 67 -20.24 -21.38 -12.80
CA ARG A 67 -18.93 -22.01 -12.60
C ARG A 67 -18.45 -22.78 -13.82
N ALA A 68 -19.36 -23.50 -14.50
CA ALA A 68 -19.03 -24.24 -15.71
C ALA A 68 -18.59 -23.33 -16.86
N CYS A 69 -19.15 -22.11 -16.96
CA CYS A 69 -18.71 -21.12 -17.93
C CYS A 69 -17.34 -20.54 -17.59
N GLY A 70 -17.05 -20.32 -16.30
CA GLY A 70 -15.81 -19.70 -15.83
C GLY A 70 -15.96 -18.22 -15.50
N VAL A 71 -14.85 -17.60 -15.10
CA VAL A 71 -14.82 -16.22 -14.60
C VAL A 71 -13.84 -15.33 -15.35
N VAL A 72 -14.13 -14.02 -15.36
CA VAL A 72 -13.24 -12.99 -15.89
C VAL A 72 -13.09 -11.85 -14.88
N ALA A 73 -11.91 -11.24 -14.81
CA ALA A 73 -11.68 -10.04 -14.02
C ALA A 73 -10.63 -9.14 -14.68
N ALA A 74 -10.69 -7.83 -14.43
CA ALA A 74 -9.63 -6.90 -14.78
C ALA A 74 -8.86 -6.48 -13.52
N SER A 75 -7.56 -6.77 -13.49
CA SER A 75 -6.65 -6.32 -12.42
C SER A 75 -5.22 -6.74 -12.74
N ALA A 76 -4.25 -5.87 -12.43
CA ALA A 76 -2.83 -6.18 -12.43
C ALA A 76 -2.26 -6.26 -11.00
N GLY A 77 -3.05 -6.69 -10.01
CA GLY A 77 -2.65 -6.64 -8.60
C GLY A 77 -3.36 -7.64 -7.70
N ASN A 78 -3.65 -7.24 -6.47
CA ASN A 78 -4.16 -8.13 -5.41
C ASN A 78 -5.46 -8.85 -5.78
N HIS A 79 -6.36 -8.19 -6.52
CA HIS A 79 -7.61 -8.81 -6.96
C HIS A 79 -7.37 -9.92 -7.98
N ALA A 80 -6.44 -9.71 -8.93
CA ALA A 80 -6.06 -10.69 -9.93
C ALA A 80 -5.60 -12.01 -9.30
N GLN A 81 -4.68 -11.93 -8.34
CA GLN A 81 -4.19 -13.11 -7.61
C GLN A 81 -5.29 -13.76 -6.77
N GLY A 82 -6.15 -12.96 -6.13
CA GLY A 82 -7.31 -13.45 -5.39
C GLY A 82 -8.27 -14.27 -6.27
N VAL A 83 -8.63 -13.75 -7.45
CA VAL A 83 -9.49 -14.44 -8.42
C VAL A 83 -8.80 -15.69 -8.98
N ALA A 84 -7.54 -15.59 -9.38
CA ALA A 84 -6.79 -16.71 -9.95
C ALA A 84 -6.65 -17.88 -8.97
N LEU A 85 -6.24 -17.62 -7.72
CA LEU A 85 -6.19 -18.65 -6.68
C LEU A 85 -7.57 -19.22 -6.39
N SER A 86 -8.61 -18.37 -6.30
CA SER A 86 -9.96 -18.83 -6.02
C SER A 86 -10.49 -19.77 -7.10
N ALA A 87 -10.34 -19.39 -8.38
CA ALA A 87 -10.75 -20.21 -9.50
C ALA A 87 -10.01 -21.56 -9.56
N SER A 88 -8.71 -21.58 -9.24
CA SER A 88 -7.93 -22.81 -9.21
C SER A 88 -8.42 -23.81 -8.16
N LYS A 89 -8.88 -23.31 -7.00
CA LYS A 89 -9.50 -24.15 -5.95
C LYS A 89 -10.80 -24.81 -6.41
N PHE A 90 -11.59 -24.11 -7.24
CA PHE A 90 -12.81 -24.67 -7.84
C PHE A 90 -12.55 -25.40 -9.17
N LYS A 91 -11.32 -25.40 -9.68
CA LYS A 91 -10.94 -25.96 -10.98
C LYS A 91 -11.77 -25.40 -12.14
N ILE A 92 -12.11 -24.13 -12.08
CA ILE A 92 -12.84 -23.42 -13.15
C ILE A 92 -11.88 -22.54 -13.95
N ARG A 93 -12.25 -22.26 -15.20
CA ARG A 93 -11.51 -21.33 -16.06
C ARG A 93 -11.54 -19.92 -15.46
N ALA A 94 -10.38 -19.27 -15.39
CA ALA A 94 -10.26 -17.88 -15.02
C ALA A 94 -9.45 -17.10 -16.05
N VAL A 95 -10.00 -15.98 -16.51
CA VAL A 95 -9.36 -15.05 -17.41
C VAL A 95 -9.11 -13.74 -16.69
N ILE A 96 -7.85 -13.31 -16.63
CA ILE A 96 -7.45 -12.05 -16.05
C ILE A 96 -6.99 -11.12 -17.16
N VAL A 97 -7.69 -10.01 -17.31
CA VAL A 97 -7.31 -8.95 -18.24
C VAL A 97 -6.43 -7.93 -17.52
N MET A 98 -5.30 -7.60 -18.13
CA MET A 98 -4.35 -6.62 -17.61
C MET A 98 -3.95 -5.64 -18.73
N PRO A 99 -3.54 -4.41 -18.40
CA PRO A 99 -2.96 -3.49 -19.37
C PRO A 99 -1.72 -4.09 -20.05
N GLU A 100 -1.45 -3.72 -21.30
CA GLU A 100 -0.30 -4.22 -22.07
C GLU A 100 1.05 -3.91 -21.42
N SER A 101 1.13 -2.81 -20.67
CA SER A 101 2.34 -2.37 -19.96
C SER A 101 2.58 -3.11 -18.64
N THR A 102 1.76 -4.10 -18.29
CA THR A 102 1.86 -4.79 -17.00
C THR A 102 3.19 -5.52 -16.84
N PRO A 103 3.94 -5.29 -15.75
CA PRO A 103 5.20 -5.99 -15.50
C PRO A 103 5.05 -7.52 -15.47
N LEU A 104 6.05 -8.23 -16.00
CA LEU A 104 6.07 -9.70 -16.05
C LEU A 104 5.85 -10.35 -14.68
N THR A 105 6.41 -9.78 -13.61
CA THR A 105 6.25 -10.29 -12.24
C THR A 105 4.78 -10.38 -11.81
N LYS A 106 3.94 -9.42 -12.22
CA LYS A 106 2.49 -9.41 -11.94
C LYS A 106 1.74 -10.43 -12.81
N ILE A 107 2.17 -10.60 -14.06
CA ILE A 107 1.63 -11.60 -14.99
C ILE A 107 1.92 -13.01 -14.48
N ASP A 108 3.17 -13.27 -14.09
CA ASP A 108 3.64 -14.58 -13.64
C ASP A 108 2.97 -14.99 -12.32
N GLY A 109 2.72 -14.05 -11.42
CA GLY A 109 1.97 -14.31 -10.18
C GLY A 109 0.54 -14.82 -10.42
N VAL A 110 -0.11 -14.38 -11.49
CA VAL A 110 -1.45 -14.84 -11.87
C VAL A 110 -1.39 -16.18 -12.61
N LYS A 111 -0.44 -16.32 -13.55
CA LYS A 111 -0.20 -17.58 -14.27
C LYS A 111 0.21 -18.72 -13.34
N TYR A 112 0.93 -18.42 -12.27
CA TYR A 112 1.30 -19.39 -11.22
C TYR A 112 0.07 -20.12 -10.64
N TYR A 113 -1.06 -19.42 -10.50
CA TYR A 113 -2.32 -20.01 -10.04
C TYR A 113 -3.15 -20.65 -11.16
N GLY A 114 -2.64 -20.70 -12.40
CA GLY A 114 -3.29 -21.37 -13.53
C GLY A 114 -4.34 -20.53 -14.26
N ALA A 115 -4.42 -19.22 -14.01
CA ALA A 115 -5.31 -18.34 -14.74
C ALA A 115 -4.73 -17.93 -16.11
N GLU A 116 -5.61 -17.78 -17.10
CA GLU A 116 -5.28 -17.20 -18.39
C GLU A 116 -5.08 -15.68 -18.22
N VAL A 117 -4.08 -15.12 -18.91
CA VAL A 117 -3.83 -13.67 -18.90
C VAL A 117 -4.00 -13.13 -20.30
N ILE A 118 -4.86 -12.12 -20.43
CA ILE A 118 -5.02 -11.33 -21.66
C ILE A 118 -4.44 -9.94 -21.40
N LEU A 119 -3.50 -9.53 -22.23
CA LEU A 119 -2.96 -8.17 -22.23
C LEU A 119 -3.75 -7.33 -23.22
N ALA A 120 -4.51 -6.36 -22.73
CA ALA A 120 -5.35 -5.48 -23.54
C ALA A 120 -5.48 -4.10 -22.91
N GLY A 121 -5.44 -3.06 -23.75
CA GLY A 121 -5.58 -1.67 -23.34
C GLY A 121 -4.28 -1.05 -22.83
N ALA A 122 -4.17 0.27 -22.99
CA ALA A 122 -3.01 1.05 -22.56
C ALA A 122 -3.00 1.32 -21.05
N ASN A 123 -4.16 1.24 -20.40
CA ASN A 123 -4.37 1.55 -18.99
C ASN A 123 -5.44 0.63 -18.36
N TYR A 124 -5.68 0.79 -17.06
CA TYR A 124 -6.64 -0.04 -16.32
C TYR A 124 -8.07 0.08 -16.87
N ASP A 125 -8.53 1.29 -17.23
CA ASP A 125 -9.92 1.50 -17.67
C ASP A 125 -10.20 0.79 -19.00
N GLU A 126 -9.25 0.84 -19.93
CA GLU A 126 -9.33 0.11 -21.20
C GLU A 126 -9.29 -1.41 -20.99
N ALA A 127 -8.44 -1.89 -20.09
CA ALA A 127 -8.39 -3.31 -19.70
C ALA A 127 -9.69 -3.77 -19.03
N TYR A 128 -10.29 -2.91 -18.19
CA TYR A 128 -11.57 -3.15 -17.53
C TYR A 128 -12.72 -3.22 -18.54
N ALA A 129 -12.81 -2.23 -19.43
CA ALA A 129 -13.81 -2.21 -20.49
C ALA A 129 -13.68 -3.45 -21.39
N TYR A 130 -12.46 -3.84 -21.77
CA TYR A 130 -12.22 -5.06 -22.54
C TYR A 130 -12.65 -6.31 -21.77
N ALA A 131 -12.38 -6.40 -20.46
CA ALA A 131 -12.78 -7.54 -19.64
C ALA A 131 -14.30 -7.74 -19.55
N LEU A 132 -15.06 -6.64 -19.51
CA LEU A 132 -16.52 -6.69 -19.55
C LEU A 132 -17.00 -7.25 -20.89
N THR A 133 -16.55 -6.66 -22.01
CA THR A 133 -16.92 -7.12 -23.36
C THR A 133 -16.52 -8.57 -23.60
N TYR A 134 -15.28 -8.94 -23.26
CA TYR A 134 -14.79 -10.31 -23.39
C TYR A 134 -15.60 -11.28 -22.53
N GLY A 135 -16.00 -10.85 -21.33
CA GLY A 135 -16.86 -11.62 -20.45
C GLY A 135 -18.22 -11.94 -21.07
N GLU A 136 -18.88 -10.93 -21.64
CA GLU A 136 -20.16 -11.10 -22.33
C GLU A 136 -20.04 -12.01 -23.55
N GLU A 137 -19.06 -11.77 -24.43
CA GLU A 137 -18.85 -12.54 -25.66
C GLU A 137 -18.52 -14.01 -25.39
N ASN A 138 -17.85 -14.31 -24.27
CA ASN A 138 -17.43 -15.67 -23.91
C ASN A 138 -18.29 -16.27 -22.79
N SER A 139 -19.39 -15.62 -22.41
CA SER A 139 -20.29 -16.06 -21.32
C SER A 139 -19.60 -16.27 -19.96
N LEU A 140 -18.52 -15.53 -19.68
CA LEU A 140 -17.80 -15.59 -18.41
C LEU A 140 -18.46 -14.69 -17.36
N THR A 141 -18.47 -15.12 -16.10
CA THR A 141 -18.96 -14.27 -15.02
C THR A 141 -17.89 -13.28 -14.61
N PHE A 142 -18.20 -11.98 -14.69
CA PHE A 142 -17.28 -10.93 -14.23
C PHE A 142 -17.21 -10.90 -12.69
N VAL A 143 -15.99 -10.92 -12.15
CA VAL A 143 -15.74 -10.83 -10.70
C VAL A 143 -15.21 -9.43 -10.38
N HIS A 144 -16.11 -8.55 -9.93
CA HIS A 144 -15.75 -7.17 -9.62
C HIS A 144 -14.77 -7.09 -8.43
N PRO A 145 -13.78 -6.18 -8.45
CA PRO A 145 -12.84 -6.03 -7.32
C PRO A 145 -13.43 -5.49 -6.01
N PHE A 146 -14.67 -4.96 -6.00
CA PHE A 146 -15.23 -4.29 -4.81
C PHE A 146 -16.74 -4.01 -4.90
N GLU A 147 -17.28 -3.66 -6.07
CA GLU A 147 -18.70 -3.36 -6.30
C GLU A 147 -19.52 -4.64 -6.49
N ASP A 148 -19.48 -5.50 -5.48
CA ASP A 148 -20.27 -6.73 -5.44
C ASP A 148 -20.51 -7.11 -3.97
N GLU A 149 -21.75 -7.44 -3.63
CA GLU A 149 -22.14 -7.74 -2.24
C GLU A 149 -21.48 -8.99 -1.68
N GLU A 150 -21.26 -10.02 -2.50
CA GLU A 150 -20.54 -11.22 -2.07
C GLU A 150 -19.05 -10.91 -1.90
N VAL A 151 -18.49 -10.05 -2.74
CA VAL A 151 -17.12 -9.57 -2.54
C VAL A 151 -17.02 -8.80 -1.23
N MET A 152 -17.90 -7.82 -0.98
CA MET A 152 -17.96 -7.05 0.27
C MET A 152 -18.19 -7.95 1.48
N ALA A 153 -19.09 -8.93 1.40
CA ALA A 153 -19.36 -9.88 2.47
C ALA A 153 -18.11 -10.68 2.83
N GLY A 154 -17.39 -11.19 1.83
CA GLY A 154 -16.10 -11.86 2.04
C GLY A 154 -15.08 -10.94 2.70
N GLN A 155 -14.96 -9.68 2.28
CA GLN A 155 -14.05 -8.74 2.95
C GLN A 155 -14.46 -8.45 4.40
N GLY A 156 -15.77 -8.40 4.67
CA GLY A 156 -16.33 -8.17 6.01
C GLY A 156 -15.95 -9.24 7.03
N THR A 157 -15.61 -10.46 6.59
CA THR A 157 -15.10 -11.52 7.48
C THR A 157 -13.84 -11.08 8.25
N LEU A 158 -13.07 -10.15 7.70
CA LEU A 158 -11.89 -9.60 8.37
C LEU A 158 -12.23 -8.88 9.67
N ALA A 159 -13.39 -8.21 9.72
CA ALA A 159 -13.87 -7.59 10.95
C ALA A 159 -14.26 -8.64 12.00
N LEU A 160 -14.83 -9.78 11.58
CA LEU A 160 -15.13 -10.88 12.50
C LEU A 160 -13.85 -11.42 13.15
N ASP A 161 -12.77 -11.61 12.36
CA ASP A 161 -11.48 -12.04 12.92
C ASP A 161 -10.92 -11.06 13.97
N ILE A 162 -11.10 -9.75 13.74
CA ILE A 162 -10.66 -8.70 14.68
C ILE A 162 -11.49 -8.76 15.95
N LEU A 163 -12.83 -8.80 15.83
CA LEU A 163 -13.74 -8.77 16.97
C LEU A 163 -13.70 -10.04 17.80
N ASP A 164 -13.44 -11.20 17.19
CA ASP A 164 -13.18 -12.45 17.92
C ASP A 164 -11.91 -12.35 18.78
N SER A 165 -10.94 -11.54 18.34
CA SER A 165 -9.67 -11.34 19.04
C SER A 165 -9.73 -10.22 20.09
N CYS A 166 -10.55 -9.18 19.86
CA CYS A 166 -10.65 -8.01 20.71
C CYS A 166 -11.99 -7.29 20.51
N GLN A 167 -12.90 -7.42 21.48
CA GLN A 167 -14.26 -6.87 21.40
C GLN A 167 -14.38 -5.42 21.92
N ASP A 168 -13.44 -4.99 22.76
CA ASP A 168 -13.41 -3.69 23.43
C ASP A 168 -12.53 -2.66 22.71
N LEU A 169 -12.53 -2.69 21.37
CA LEU A 169 -11.85 -1.69 20.55
C LEU A 169 -12.65 -0.37 20.58
N ASP A 170 -11.94 0.75 20.60
CA ASP A 170 -12.56 2.06 20.42
C ASP A 170 -12.67 2.43 18.94
N ALA A 171 -11.71 2.02 18.11
CA ALA A 171 -11.69 2.34 16.69
C ALA A 171 -11.02 1.27 15.81
N VAL A 172 -11.45 1.19 14.55
CA VAL A 172 -10.82 0.39 13.48
C VAL A 172 -10.53 1.29 12.29
N VAL A 173 -9.26 1.30 11.85
CA VAL A 173 -8.76 2.14 10.77
C VAL A 173 -8.47 1.29 9.53
N ILE A 174 -9.13 1.62 8.41
CA ILE A 174 -9.24 0.74 7.24
C ILE A 174 -8.84 1.51 5.97
N PRO A 175 -7.88 1.00 5.15
CA PRO A 175 -7.57 1.60 3.86
C PRO A 175 -8.77 1.60 2.90
N VAL A 176 -8.93 2.68 2.12
CA VAL A 176 -10.06 2.88 1.21
C VAL A 176 -9.59 3.23 -0.19
N GLY A 177 -9.88 2.31 -1.13
CA GLY A 177 -9.89 2.56 -2.58
C GLY A 177 -11.33 2.64 -3.06
N GLY A 178 -11.80 1.62 -3.79
CA GLY A 178 -13.19 1.51 -4.26
C GLY A 178 -14.22 1.09 -3.20
N GLY A 179 -13.97 1.31 -1.91
CA GLY A 179 -14.97 1.12 -0.84
C GLY A 179 -15.30 -0.32 -0.40
N GLY A 180 -15.01 -1.36 -1.18
CA GLY A 180 -15.49 -2.72 -0.87
C GLY A 180 -14.99 -3.32 0.46
N LEU A 181 -13.72 -3.08 0.83
CA LEU A 181 -13.17 -3.54 2.12
C LEU A 181 -13.87 -2.85 3.31
N ILE A 182 -13.89 -1.51 3.28
CA ILE A 182 -14.46 -0.72 4.37
C ILE A 182 -15.97 -0.93 4.48
N ALA A 183 -16.72 -1.05 3.38
CA ALA A 183 -18.15 -1.31 3.42
C ALA A 183 -18.49 -2.65 4.10
N GLY A 184 -17.77 -3.72 3.75
CA GLY A 184 -17.94 -5.03 4.36
C GLY A 184 -17.56 -5.03 5.85
N MET A 185 -16.39 -4.48 6.19
CA MET A 185 -15.92 -4.44 7.58
C MET A 185 -16.79 -3.54 8.45
N ALA A 186 -17.15 -2.34 7.97
CA ALA A 186 -17.98 -1.39 8.71
C ALA A 186 -19.36 -1.99 9.02
N THR A 187 -19.96 -2.70 8.06
CA THR A 187 -21.23 -3.43 8.28
C THR A 187 -21.11 -4.41 9.45
N ALA A 188 -20.08 -5.26 9.46
CA ALA A 188 -19.89 -6.24 10.53
C ALA A 188 -19.62 -5.57 11.89
N ILE A 189 -18.74 -4.57 11.90
CA ILE A 189 -18.39 -3.82 13.11
C ILE A 189 -19.62 -3.16 13.70
N LYS A 190 -20.36 -2.37 12.91
CA LYS A 190 -21.53 -1.61 13.40
C LYS A 190 -22.70 -2.51 13.79
N SER A 191 -22.84 -3.68 13.18
CA SER A 191 -23.88 -4.64 13.54
C SER A 191 -23.58 -5.38 14.86
N ILE A 192 -22.31 -5.60 15.19
CA ILE A 192 -21.89 -6.31 16.41
C ILE A 192 -21.69 -5.32 17.56
N ASN A 193 -20.94 -4.26 17.33
CA ASN A 193 -20.69 -3.21 18.30
C ASN A 193 -20.70 -1.82 17.63
N PRO A 194 -21.84 -1.11 17.63
CA PRO A 194 -21.98 0.19 16.98
C PRO A 194 -21.15 1.31 17.61
N SER A 195 -20.64 1.13 18.84
CA SER A 195 -19.82 2.15 19.51
C SER A 195 -18.39 2.24 18.96
N ILE A 196 -17.93 1.22 18.23
CA ILE A 196 -16.60 1.21 17.62
C ILE A 196 -16.59 2.20 16.46
N GLU A 197 -15.65 3.15 16.48
CA GLU A 197 -15.46 4.12 15.41
C GLU A 197 -14.79 3.44 14.20
N VAL A 198 -15.38 3.57 13.02
CA VAL A 198 -14.85 3.04 11.76
C VAL A 198 -14.33 4.18 10.91
N ILE A 199 -13.01 4.17 10.68
CA ILE A 199 -12.30 5.27 10.03
C ILE A 199 -11.65 4.77 8.74
N GLY A 200 -12.06 5.36 7.61
CA GLY A 200 -11.43 5.14 6.31
C GLY A 200 -10.17 5.99 6.13
N VAL A 201 -9.17 5.43 5.45
CA VAL A 201 -7.97 6.16 5.04
C VAL A 201 -7.77 6.03 3.53
N SER A 202 -7.90 7.15 2.82
CA SER A 202 -7.60 7.23 1.38
C SER A 202 -6.23 7.86 1.12
N ALA A 203 -5.67 7.64 -0.07
CA ALA A 203 -4.51 8.40 -0.52
C ALA A 203 -4.94 9.79 -0.99
N LYS A 204 -4.20 10.85 -0.62
CA LYS A 204 -4.46 12.22 -1.14
C LYS A 204 -4.42 12.28 -2.68
N GLY A 205 -3.57 11.45 -3.28
CA GLY A 205 -3.45 11.32 -4.73
C GLY A 205 -4.56 10.51 -5.43
N ALA A 206 -5.51 9.95 -4.68
CA ALA A 206 -6.69 9.27 -5.19
C ALA A 206 -7.93 9.67 -4.37
N PRO A 207 -8.45 10.91 -4.56
CA PRO A 207 -9.40 11.52 -3.64
C PRO A 207 -10.87 11.13 -3.87
N ALA A 208 -11.19 10.40 -4.95
CA ALA A 208 -12.55 10.20 -5.45
C ALA A 208 -13.52 9.71 -4.37
N PHE A 209 -13.18 8.62 -3.67
CA PHE A 209 -14.06 8.04 -2.66
C PHE A 209 -14.27 8.96 -1.45
N LYS A 210 -13.19 9.63 -0.98
CA LYS A 210 -13.28 10.59 0.13
C LYS A 210 -14.16 11.78 -0.23
N ASN A 211 -13.91 12.39 -1.40
CA ASN A 211 -14.71 13.52 -1.88
C ASN A 211 -16.19 13.12 -2.02
N SER A 212 -16.44 11.92 -2.54
CA SER A 212 -17.80 11.40 -2.68
C SER A 212 -18.51 11.17 -1.36
N TYR A 213 -17.79 10.67 -0.36
CA TYR A 213 -18.29 10.50 0.99
C TYR A 213 -18.65 11.84 1.64
N GLU A 214 -17.78 12.85 1.52
CA GLU A 214 -18.03 14.21 2.04
C GLU A 214 -19.22 14.90 1.34
N LEU A 215 -19.33 14.71 0.02
CA LEU A 215 -20.42 15.27 -0.80
C LEU A 215 -21.71 14.42 -0.74
N LYS A 216 -21.67 13.23 -0.15
CA LYS A 216 -22.75 12.23 -0.14
C LYS A 216 -23.26 11.88 -1.54
N LYS A 217 -22.39 11.95 -2.54
CA LYS A 217 -22.70 11.72 -3.95
C LYS A 217 -21.47 11.15 -4.65
N ALA A 218 -21.65 10.13 -5.46
CA ALA A 218 -20.55 9.58 -6.26
C ALA A 218 -20.01 10.64 -7.22
N VAL A 219 -18.72 10.92 -7.07
CA VAL A 219 -17.93 11.79 -7.92
C VAL A 219 -16.59 11.11 -8.21
N ASP A 220 -16.24 11.07 -9.48
CA ASP A 220 -14.97 10.51 -9.94
C ASP A 220 -13.87 11.57 -9.87
N SER A 221 -12.62 11.14 -9.75
CA SER A 221 -11.48 12.03 -9.94
C SER A 221 -11.07 12.10 -11.41
N LEU A 222 -10.44 13.20 -11.85
CA LEU A 222 -9.92 13.29 -13.22
C LEU A 222 -8.72 12.37 -13.45
N SER A 223 -7.94 12.13 -12.40
CA SER A 223 -6.76 11.28 -12.42
C SER A 223 -6.47 10.73 -11.03
N VAL A 224 -5.56 9.75 -10.97
CA VAL A 224 -5.02 9.18 -9.75
C VAL A 224 -3.50 9.12 -9.84
N ARG A 225 -2.81 9.47 -8.76
CA ARG A 225 -1.35 9.37 -8.66
C ARG A 225 -0.91 9.20 -7.22
N THR A 226 -0.53 7.98 -6.84
CA THR A 226 -0.04 7.65 -5.50
C THR A 226 0.85 6.40 -5.56
N ILE A 227 1.75 6.23 -4.58
CA ILE A 227 2.49 4.98 -4.38
C ILE A 227 1.62 3.84 -3.83
N ALA A 228 0.40 4.14 -3.37
CA ALA A 228 -0.54 3.17 -2.83
C ALA A 228 -1.50 2.66 -3.92
N ASP A 229 -0.97 1.85 -4.84
CA ASP A 229 -1.69 1.34 -6.02
C ASP A 229 -2.99 0.58 -5.66
N GLY A 230 -3.00 -0.18 -4.56
CA GLY A 230 -4.19 -0.89 -4.08
C GLY A 230 -5.38 -0.01 -3.67
N ILE A 231 -5.16 1.29 -3.47
CA ILE A 231 -6.20 2.29 -3.18
C ILE A 231 -6.21 3.45 -4.20
N ALA A 232 -5.51 3.30 -5.32
CA ALA A 232 -5.48 4.29 -6.41
C ALA A 232 -6.71 4.17 -7.33
N VAL A 233 -7.90 4.41 -6.79
CA VAL A 233 -9.17 4.26 -7.52
C VAL A 233 -9.70 5.63 -7.96
N ARG A 234 -9.95 5.77 -9.27
CA ARG A 234 -10.46 7.00 -9.89
C ARG A 234 -11.97 7.14 -9.74
N ASP A 235 -12.68 6.02 -9.96
CA ASP A 235 -14.13 6.04 -10.09
C ASP A 235 -14.79 5.58 -8.80
N THR A 236 -15.83 6.31 -8.37
CA THR A 236 -16.55 5.98 -7.15
C THR A 236 -17.78 5.15 -7.47
N SER A 237 -17.82 3.92 -6.93
CA SER A 237 -19.03 3.09 -6.96
C SER A 237 -20.13 3.66 -6.06
N GLU A 238 -21.31 3.90 -6.63
CA GLU A 238 -22.50 4.33 -5.88
C GLU A 238 -22.92 3.31 -4.82
N ILE A 239 -22.77 2.01 -5.13
CA ILE A 239 -23.15 0.91 -4.23
C ILE A 239 -22.26 0.92 -2.98
N THR A 240 -20.94 0.94 -3.16
CA THR A 240 -20.01 0.93 -2.03
C THR A 240 -20.06 2.24 -1.22
N LEU A 241 -20.29 3.38 -1.89
CA LEU A 241 -20.52 4.67 -1.24
C LEU A 241 -21.77 4.65 -0.36
N LYS A 242 -22.89 4.11 -0.86
CA LYS A 242 -24.13 3.97 -0.08
C LYS A 242 -23.88 3.21 1.22
N TYR A 243 -23.19 2.07 1.14
CA TYR A 243 -22.87 1.28 2.34
C TYR A 243 -21.92 2.02 3.29
N ALA A 244 -20.93 2.74 2.76
CA ALA A 244 -20.03 3.54 3.57
C ALA A 244 -20.79 4.66 4.32
N LEU A 245 -21.69 5.39 3.65
CA LEU A 245 -22.48 6.47 4.25
C LEU A 245 -23.38 6.00 5.41
N GLU A 246 -23.73 4.72 5.45
CA GLU A 246 -24.58 4.13 6.50
C GLU A 246 -23.79 3.58 7.69
N SER A 247 -22.48 3.34 7.57
CA SER A 247 -21.72 2.55 8.56
C SER A 247 -20.31 3.05 8.88
N VAL A 248 -19.74 3.94 8.08
CA VAL A 248 -18.42 4.56 8.31
C VAL A 248 -18.63 5.87 9.06
N ASP A 249 -17.78 6.17 10.03
CA ASP A 249 -17.90 7.41 10.80
C ASP A 249 -17.12 8.56 10.15
N ASN A 250 -15.94 8.26 9.60
CA ASN A 250 -15.08 9.28 8.98
C ASN A 250 -14.18 8.70 7.89
N ILE A 251 -13.76 9.53 6.93
CA ILE A 251 -12.73 9.20 5.94
C ILE A 251 -11.69 10.32 5.91
N ILE A 252 -10.46 9.99 6.26
CA ILE A 252 -9.32 10.90 6.22
C ILE A 252 -8.38 10.54 5.07
N SER A 253 -7.39 11.39 4.80
CA SER A 253 -6.39 11.16 3.76
C SER A 253 -4.96 11.30 4.25
N VAL A 254 -4.07 10.50 3.65
CA VAL A 254 -2.61 10.54 3.83
C VAL A 254 -1.91 10.69 2.49
N ASP A 255 -0.78 11.39 2.45
CA ASP A 255 0.03 11.51 1.23
C ASP A 255 1.12 10.43 1.11
N ASP A 256 1.76 10.39 -0.06
CA ASP A 256 2.80 9.41 -0.38
C ASP A 256 4.03 9.51 0.53
N GLU A 257 4.34 10.67 1.11
CA GLU A 257 5.45 10.77 2.07
C GLU A 257 5.08 10.14 3.41
N GLU A 258 3.86 10.40 3.89
CA GLU A 258 3.29 9.79 5.08
C GLU A 258 3.19 8.26 4.92
N ILE A 259 2.76 7.77 3.75
CA ILE A 259 2.71 6.34 3.42
C ILE A 259 4.11 5.73 3.34
N ALA A 260 5.07 6.37 2.66
CA ALA A 260 6.43 5.86 2.55
C ALA A 260 7.13 5.75 3.92
N SER A 261 6.91 6.74 4.80
CA SER A 261 7.36 6.71 6.19
C SER A 261 6.79 5.52 6.96
N ALA A 262 5.49 5.25 6.82
CA ALA A 262 4.82 4.12 7.45
C ALA A 262 5.33 2.76 6.94
N ILE A 263 5.60 2.62 5.63
CA ILE A 263 6.21 1.40 5.06
C ILE A 263 7.58 1.15 5.71
N LEU A 264 8.44 2.18 5.79
CA LEU A 264 9.76 2.04 6.39
C LEU A 264 9.67 1.70 7.88
N PHE A 265 8.74 2.34 8.61
CA PHE A 265 8.47 2.01 10.01
C PHE A 265 8.06 0.54 10.18
N LEU A 266 7.14 0.04 9.36
CA LEU A 266 6.68 -1.36 9.41
C LEU A 266 7.82 -2.33 9.10
N LEU A 267 8.66 -2.02 8.12
CA LEU A 267 9.84 -2.80 7.79
C LEU A 267 10.84 -2.84 8.96
N GLU A 268 11.17 -1.69 9.53
CA GLU A 268 12.22 -1.57 10.55
C GLU A 268 11.77 -2.01 11.94
N LYS A 269 10.54 -1.69 12.34
CA LYS A 269 10.06 -1.87 13.72
C LYS A 269 9.14 -3.06 13.88
N GLN A 270 8.40 -3.44 12.83
CA GLN A 270 7.50 -4.60 12.86
C GLN A 270 8.04 -5.81 12.07
N LYS A 271 9.12 -5.62 11.28
CA LYS A 271 9.71 -6.66 10.42
C LYS A 271 8.74 -7.20 9.39
N LEU A 272 7.88 -6.32 8.88
CA LEU A 272 6.86 -6.66 7.89
C LEU A 272 7.13 -5.92 6.59
N VAL A 273 7.03 -6.64 5.47
CA VAL A 273 6.91 -6.04 4.14
C VAL A 273 5.43 -5.76 3.91
N VAL A 274 5.09 -4.50 3.70
CA VAL A 274 3.71 -4.00 3.55
C VAL A 274 3.69 -3.02 2.39
N GLU A 275 2.71 -3.16 1.49
CA GLU A 275 2.56 -2.28 0.33
C GLU A 275 1.96 -0.91 0.74
N GLY A 276 1.94 0.05 -0.18
CA GLY A 276 1.44 1.41 0.11
C GLY A 276 0.01 1.45 0.66
N ALA A 277 -0.91 0.69 0.05
CA ALA A 277 -2.29 0.57 0.54
C ALA A 277 -2.34 -0.04 1.95
N GLY A 278 -1.55 -1.09 2.20
CA GLY A 278 -1.48 -1.74 3.51
C GLY A 278 -0.89 -0.87 4.61
N ALA A 279 -0.01 0.07 4.27
CA ALA A 279 0.60 0.99 5.23
C ALA A 279 -0.25 2.23 5.53
N ALA A 280 -1.32 2.50 4.77
CA ALA A 280 -2.09 3.74 4.88
C ALA A 280 -2.72 3.96 6.28
N SER A 281 -3.25 2.89 6.90
CA SER A 281 -3.81 2.96 8.26
C SER A 281 -2.76 3.34 9.31
N VAL A 282 -1.53 2.84 9.16
CA VAL A 282 -0.37 3.17 10.00
C VAL A 282 0.11 4.60 9.74
N ALA A 283 0.13 5.04 8.48
CA ALA A 283 0.50 6.41 8.12
C ALA A 283 -0.41 7.43 8.82
N ALA A 284 -1.72 7.17 8.86
CA ALA A 284 -2.68 8.05 9.50
C ALA A 284 -2.38 8.28 10.99
N ILE A 285 -2.14 7.20 11.75
CA ILE A 285 -1.88 7.31 13.19
C ILE A 285 -0.47 7.84 13.47
N LEU A 286 0.53 7.38 12.70
CA LEU A 286 1.94 7.77 12.86
C LEU A 286 2.16 9.27 12.64
N HIS A 287 1.39 9.86 11.72
CA HIS A 287 1.42 11.29 11.42
C HIS A 287 0.33 12.09 12.16
N ASN A 288 -0.18 11.55 13.28
CA ASN A 288 -1.09 12.23 14.22
C ASN A 288 -2.36 12.79 13.57
N LYS A 289 -2.88 12.14 12.50
CA LYS A 289 -4.16 12.51 11.87
C LYS A 289 -5.37 12.08 12.70
N LEU A 290 -5.16 11.21 13.68
CA LEU A 290 -6.18 10.60 14.55
C LEU A 290 -5.94 10.97 16.01
N GLY A 291 -5.58 12.23 16.28
CA GLY A 291 -5.19 12.69 17.62
C GLY A 291 -6.28 12.53 18.69
N HIS A 292 -7.56 12.44 18.29
CA HIS A 292 -8.69 12.18 19.20
C HIS A 292 -8.74 10.73 19.71
N LEU A 293 -7.92 9.83 19.16
CA LEU A 293 -7.80 8.44 19.61
C LEU A 293 -6.71 8.23 20.67
N ARG A 294 -6.02 9.28 21.13
CA ARG A 294 -5.03 9.14 22.22
C ARG A 294 -5.67 8.53 23.47
N GLY A 295 -4.98 7.57 24.07
CA GLY A 295 -5.44 6.78 25.21
C GLY A 295 -6.44 5.68 24.87
N LYS A 296 -6.80 5.50 23.59
CA LYS A 296 -7.79 4.52 23.13
C LYS A 296 -7.15 3.27 22.53
N LYS A 297 -7.92 2.20 22.45
CA LYS A 297 -7.55 0.93 21.81
C LYS A 297 -7.96 0.92 20.34
N VAL A 298 -6.98 0.78 19.45
CA VAL A 298 -7.17 0.99 18.00
C VAL A 298 -6.63 -0.18 17.20
N ALA A 299 -7.45 -0.72 16.30
CA ALA A 299 -7.03 -1.71 15.33
C ALA A 299 -6.71 -1.06 13.97
N LEU A 300 -5.56 -1.38 13.40
CA LEU A 300 -5.14 -0.92 12.07
C LEU A 300 -5.06 -2.12 11.12
N VAL A 301 -5.66 -1.97 9.94
CA VAL A 301 -5.63 -3.02 8.91
C VAL A 301 -4.39 -2.84 8.02
N LEU A 302 -3.53 -3.86 7.99
CA LEU A 302 -2.45 -3.97 7.02
C LEU A 302 -2.96 -4.78 5.82
N SER A 303 -3.62 -4.10 4.88
CA SER A 303 -4.44 -4.76 3.84
C SER A 303 -3.66 -5.66 2.87
N GLY A 304 -2.38 -5.39 2.63
CA GLY A 304 -1.59 -6.17 1.68
C GLY A 304 -0.08 -5.89 1.75
N GLY A 305 0.70 -6.78 1.12
CA GLY A 305 2.15 -6.80 1.13
C GLY A 305 2.78 -7.02 -0.26
N ASN A 306 2.00 -6.95 -1.34
CA ASN A 306 2.48 -7.21 -2.70
C ASN A 306 3.16 -5.96 -3.28
N MET A 307 4.34 -5.66 -2.74
CA MET A 307 5.07 -4.45 -3.06
C MET A 307 6.13 -4.68 -4.15
N ASP A 308 6.25 -3.72 -5.06
CA ASP A 308 7.37 -3.68 -6.01
C ASP A 308 8.69 -3.42 -5.28
N VAL A 309 9.67 -4.32 -5.45
CA VAL A 309 10.97 -4.25 -4.76
C VAL A 309 11.80 -3.04 -5.19
N THR A 310 11.64 -2.55 -6.42
CA THR A 310 12.29 -1.34 -6.93
C THR A 310 11.74 -0.11 -6.21
N LEU A 311 10.41 -0.02 -6.07
CA LEU A 311 9.77 1.04 -5.28
C LEU A 311 10.21 0.99 -3.82
N LEU A 312 10.27 -0.21 -3.22
CA LEU A 312 10.75 -0.40 -1.85
C LEU A 312 12.19 0.10 -1.69
N SER A 313 13.07 -0.20 -2.63
CA SER A 313 14.46 0.29 -2.65
C SER A 313 14.52 1.81 -2.65
N VAL A 314 13.71 2.48 -3.49
CA VAL A 314 13.63 3.95 -3.53
C VAL A 314 13.10 4.53 -2.20
N ILE A 315 12.11 3.88 -1.57
CA ILE A 315 11.58 4.30 -0.27
C ILE A 315 12.64 4.18 0.83
N ILE A 316 13.37 3.07 0.88
CA ILE A 316 14.47 2.86 1.82
C ILE A 316 15.54 3.94 1.60
N GLU A 317 15.97 4.18 0.37
CA GLU A 317 17.00 5.18 0.08
C GLU A 317 16.58 6.59 0.50
N LYS A 318 15.36 7.01 0.15
CA LYS A 318 14.81 8.30 0.58
C LYS A 318 14.68 8.40 2.09
N GLY A 319 14.24 7.33 2.76
CA GLY A 319 14.10 7.29 4.21
C GLY A 319 15.44 7.37 4.94
N LEU A 320 16.47 6.69 4.44
CA LEU A 320 17.83 6.77 4.96
C LEU A 320 18.42 8.18 4.80
N LEU A 321 18.16 8.84 3.67
CA LEU A 321 18.55 10.24 3.46
C LEU A 321 17.81 11.18 4.43
N LYS A 322 16.47 11.06 4.55
CA LYS A 322 15.65 11.90 5.44
C LYS A 322 16.00 11.73 6.93
N SER A 323 16.38 10.53 7.36
CA SER A 323 16.76 10.26 8.76
C SER A 323 18.22 10.54 9.08
N GLY A 324 18.97 11.17 8.16
CA GLY A 324 20.37 11.50 8.36
C GLY A 324 21.31 10.29 8.40
N ARG A 325 20.86 9.11 7.96
CA ARG A 325 21.66 7.87 7.90
C ARG A 325 22.46 7.74 6.61
N LYS A 326 22.03 8.45 5.56
CA LYS A 326 22.79 8.64 4.32
C LYS A 326 22.89 10.12 4.00
N MET A 327 23.98 10.50 3.37
CA MET A 327 24.24 11.85 2.89
C MET A 327 24.76 11.79 1.46
N LYS A 328 24.30 12.72 0.63
CA LYS A 328 24.86 12.98 -0.69
C LYS A 328 25.39 14.41 -0.70
N VAL A 329 26.66 14.58 -1.07
CA VAL A 329 27.30 15.88 -1.16
C VAL A 329 28.11 15.97 -2.44
N THR A 330 28.10 17.13 -3.07
CA THR A 330 28.98 17.45 -4.19
C THR A 330 29.93 18.53 -3.72
N VAL A 331 31.23 18.27 -3.83
CA VAL A 331 32.31 19.20 -3.48
C VAL A 331 33.12 19.55 -4.72
N THR A 332 33.81 20.68 -4.69
CA THR A 332 34.76 21.06 -5.74
C THR A 332 36.19 20.86 -5.23
N LEU A 333 36.99 20.13 -6.00
CA LEU A 333 38.41 19.90 -5.73
C LEU A 333 39.26 20.60 -6.79
N ILE A 334 40.43 21.09 -6.40
CA ILE A 334 41.48 21.44 -7.36
C ILE A 334 42.02 20.15 -7.98
N ASP A 335 42.03 20.06 -9.30
CA ASP A 335 42.41 18.88 -10.08
C ASP A 335 43.93 18.71 -10.17
N LYS A 336 44.54 18.27 -9.07
CA LYS A 336 45.97 17.94 -8.99
C LYS A 336 46.20 16.61 -8.26
N PRO A 337 47.34 15.94 -8.48
CA PRO A 337 47.68 14.71 -7.76
C PRO A 337 47.57 14.90 -6.25
N GLY A 338 46.91 13.96 -5.57
CA GLY A 338 46.73 13.96 -4.11
C GLY A 338 45.46 14.67 -3.60
N SER A 339 44.78 15.50 -4.40
CA SER A 339 43.56 16.21 -3.93
C SER A 339 42.45 15.28 -3.46
N LEU A 340 42.18 14.21 -4.23
CA LEU A 340 41.16 13.23 -3.86
C LEU A 340 41.59 12.42 -2.62
N MET A 341 42.88 12.13 -2.46
CA MET A 341 43.42 11.44 -1.29
C MET A 341 43.21 12.25 -0.02
N ARG A 342 43.54 13.55 -0.04
CA ARG A 342 43.32 14.44 1.11
C ARG A 342 41.84 14.52 1.50
N PHE A 343 40.97 14.60 0.49
CA PHE A 343 39.53 14.64 0.72
C PHE A 343 38.98 13.33 1.31
N THR A 344 39.42 12.16 0.84
CA THR A 344 38.98 10.88 1.42
C THR A 344 39.60 10.60 2.80
N GLU A 345 40.80 11.10 3.08
CA GLU A 345 41.40 11.11 4.43
C GLU A 345 40.55 11.92 5.42
N LEU A 346 40.07 13.09 5.02
CA LEU A 346 39.19 13.92 5.83
C LEU A 346 37.87 13.19 6.15
N LEU A 347 37.24 12.56 5.15
CA LEU A 347 36.02 11.77 5.37
C LEU A 347 36.28 10.56 6.29
N LYS A 348 37.47 9.95 6.23
CA LYS A 348 37.89 8.90 7.16
C LYS A 348 38.02 9.44 8.58
N GLU A 349 38.64 10.60 8.79
CA GLU A 349 38.77 11.25 10.10
C GLU A 349 37.39 11.56 10.71
N LEU A 350 36.44 11.95 9.87
CA LEU A 350 35.04 12.18 10.24
C LEU A 350 34.26 10.89 10.50
N ASN A 351 34.82 9.70 10.25
CA ASN A 351 34.11 8.41 10.32
C ASN A 351 32.89 8.32 9.39
N ALA A 352 32.96 8.94 8.20
CA ALA A 352 31.97 8.80 7.15
C ALA A 352 32.33 7.64 6.22
N ASN A 353 31.43 6.66 6.07
CA ASN A 353 31.66 5.52 5.17
C ASN A 353 31.26 5.89 3.74
N ILE A 354 32.19 5.83 2.79
CA ILE A 354 31.94 6.18 1.38
C ILE A 354 31.29 4.98 0.67
N VAL A 355 30.10 5.19 0.11
CA VAL A 355 29.36 4.18 -0.65
C VAL A 355 29.61 4.32 -2.14
N HIS A 356 29.63 5.56 -2.64
CA HIS A 356 29.84 5.86 -4.05
C HIS A 356 30.55 7.19 -4.20
N ILE A 357 31.46 7.27 -5.17
CA ILE A 357 32.16 8.50 -5.53
C ILE A 357 32.13 8.67 -7.05
N ALA A 358 31.69 9.84 -7.50
CA ALA A 358 31.65 10.23 -8.91
C ALA A 358 32.56 11.43 -9.12
N TYR A 359 33.35 11.42 -10.18
CA TYR A 359 34.33 12.45 -10.50
C TYR A 359 34.01 13.05 -11.86
N ASP A 360 33.82 14.37 -11.93
CA ASP A 360 33.47 15.09 -13.16
C ASP A 360 34.38 16.31 -13.36
N ARG A 361 35.10 16.34 -14.49
CA ARG A 361 35.97 17.45 -14.94
C ARG A 361 35.36 18.27 -16.07
N THR A 362 34.21 17.84 -16.57
CA THR A 362 33.61 18.34 -17.82
C THR A 362 32.39 19.22 -17.57
N SER A 363 32.02 19.41 -16.31
CA SER A 363 30.93 20.29 -15.92
C SER A 363 31.24 21.74 -16.32
N ILE A 364 30.29 22.39 -17.01
CA ILE A 364 30.43 23.77 -17.51
C ILE A 364 30.50 24.79 -16.35
N SER A 365 30.08 24.40 -15.14
CA SER A 365 30.14 25.24 -13.95
C SER A 365 31.48 25.17 -13.20
N LEU A 366 32.47 24.44 -13.72
CA LEU A 366 33.79 24.32 -13.11
C LEU A 366 34.77 25.36 -13.68
N ASP A 367 35.59 25.91 -12.79
CA ASP A 367 36.77 26.66 -13.20
C ASP A 367 37.79 25.70 -13.85
N TYR A 368 38.56 26.19 -14.83
CA TYR A 368 39.59 25.36 -15.47
C TYR A 368 40.61 24.88 -14.43
N GLY A 369 40.80 23.57 -14.33
CA GLY A 369 41.68 22.96 -13.34
C GLY A 369 40.99 22.55 -12.05
N ASP A 370 39.66 22.66 -11.96
CA ASP A 370 38.85 22.07 -10.90
C ASP A 370 38.11 20.80 -11.35
N ALA A 371 37.64 20.01 -10.39
CA ALA A 371 36.79 18.86 -10.60
C ALA A 371 35.68 18.79 -9.54
N ASN A 372 34.47 18.44 -9.97
CA ASN A 372 33.37 18.14 -9.06
C ASN A 372 33.45 16.70 -8.63
N VAL A 373 33.36 16.49 -7.31
CA VAL A 373 33.31 15.16 -6.71
C VAL A 373 32.01 15.00 -5.96
N THR A 374 31.17 14.10 -6.46
CA THR A 374 29.91 13.74 -5.80
C THR A 374 30.11 12.49 -4.98
N VAL A 375 29.93 12.59 -3.66
CA VAL A 375 30.07 11.48 -2.72
C VAL A 375 28.72 11.13 -2.13
N HIS A 376 28.41 9.83 -2.15
CA HIS A 376 27.33 9.25 -1.36
C HIS A 376 27.98 8.52 -0.18
N MET A 377 27.51 8.79 1.02
CA MET A 377 28.11 8.27 2.24
C MET A 377 27.05 7.87 3.27
N GLU A 378 27.39 6.91 4.12
CA GLU A 378 26.61 6.58 5.31
C GLU A 378 27.05 7.45 6.48
N THR A 379 26.07 7.94 7.22
CA THR A 379 26.23 8.92 8.30
C THR A 379 25.44 8.47 9.53
N LYS A 380 25.66 9.14 10.66
CA LYS A 380 25.19 8.70 11.99
C LYS A 380 24.10 9.64 12.53
N GLY A 381 23.23 10.13 11.66
CA GLY A 381 22.20 11.12 11.97
C GLY A 381 22.64 12.55 11.67
N GLU A 382 21.73 13.48 11.91
CA GLU A 382 21.85 14.89 11.51
C GLU A 382 23.06 15.59 12.13
N ALA A 383 23.39 15.31 13.40
CA ALA A 383 24.55 15.92 14.06
C ALA A 383 25.87 15.57 13.35
N HIS A 384 26.05 14.31 12.97
CA HIS A 384 27.23 13.86 12.21
C HIS A 384 27.25 14.47 10.81
N GLN A 385 26.10 14.61 10.15
CA GLN A 385 26.04 15.31 8.86
C GLN A 385 26.42 16.78 8.97
N GLN A 386 26.01 17.45 10.05
CA GLN A 386 26.36 18.85 10.27
C GLN A 386 27.87 19.01 10.51
N GLU A 387 28.46 18.14 11.33
CA GLU A 387 29.92 18.09 11.53
C GLU A 387 30.67 17.92 10.21
N ILE A 388 30.24 16.98 9.35
CA ILE A 388 30.82 16.79 8.02
C ILE A 388 30.71 18.07 7.18
N LYS A 389 29.52 18.71 7.15
CA LYS A 389 29.31 19.94 6.38
C LYS A 389 30.21 21.08 6.86
N ASP A 390 30.32 21.27 8.17
CA ASP A 390 31.10 22.34 8.77
C ASP A 390 32.59 22.17 8.46
N VAL A 391 33.12 20.96 8.58
CA VAL A 391 34.51 20.65 8.26
C VAL A 391 34.78 20.80 6.74
N LEU A 392 33.88 20.33 5.89
CA LEU A 392 34.01 20.51 4.43
C LEU A 392 33.94 21.99 4.02
N LYS A 393 33.15 22.82 4.70
CA LYS A 393 33.13 24.27 4.48
C LYS A 393 34.44 24.91 4.93
N ASN A 394 34.94 24.57 6.10
CA ASN A 394 36.18 25.13 6.64
C ASN A 394 37.40 24.80 5.76
N GLU A 395 37.44 23.61 5.16
CA GLU A 395 38.50 23.18 4.24
C GLU A 395 38.28 23.69 2.80
N GLY A 396 37.22 24.48 2.54
CA GLY A 396 36.95 25.11 1.24
C GLY A 396 36.37 24.17 0.17
N TYR A 397 35.93 22.98 0.55
CA TYR A 397 35.33 21.99 -0.36
C TYR A 397 33.88 22.30 -0.72
N LEU A 398 33.16 22.98 0.18
CA LEU A 398 31.81 23.48 -0.05
C LEU A 398 31.88 25.00 -0.25
N ARG A 399 31.59 25.46 -1.47
CA ARG A 399 31.39 26.89 -1.73
C ARG A 399 30.02 27.29 -1.14
N ASP A 400 29.95 28.40 -0.41
CA ASP A 400 28.66 28.99 -0.06
C ASP A 400 28.02 29.50 -1.35
N ASN A 401 26.87 28.95 -1.72
CA ASN A 401 26.03 29.47 -2.80
C ASN A 401 25.29 30.73 -2.35
#